data_AF-Q7U510-F1
#
_entry.id   AF-Q7U510-F1
#
_cell.length_a   1.000
_cell.length_b   1.000
_cell.length_c   1.000
_cell.angle_alpha   90.00
_cell.angle_beta   90.00
_cell.angle_gamma   90.00
#
_symmetry.space_group_name_H-M   'P 1'
#
loop_
_entity.id
_entity.type
_entity.pdbx_description
1 polymer ?
#
loop_
_entity_poly.entity_id
_entity_poly.type
_entity_poly.pdbx_seq_one_letter_code
_entity_poly.pdbx_strand_id
1 'polypeptide(L)' 'MTNSTPNLIAWMAEYQKYLDLIEMDAVEEAAALQNDIQEGLEWVGLTWADLEFASSQQA' A
#
# COMPACT_ATOMS: atom_id res chain seq x y z
N MET A 1 22.70 -6.93 -1.61
CA MET A 1 21.77 -6.34 -0.63
C MET A 1 20.59 -5.81 -1.42
N THR A 2 19.46 -6.49 -1.33
CA THR A 2 18.22 -6.19 -2.04
C THR A 2 17.67 -4.86 -1.54
N ASN A 3 17.72 -3.81 -2.37
CA ASN A 3 17.12 -2.49 -2.12
C ASN A 3 15.58 -2.51 -2.07
N SER A 4 14.95 -3.66 -1.81
CA SER A 4 13.49 -3.84 -1.87
C SER A 4 12.82 -3.59 -0.51
N THR A 5 13.54 -3.75 0.60
CA THR A 5 13.00 -3.62 1.96
C THR A 5 12.54 -2.19 2.34
N PRO A 6 13.24 -1.10 2.00
CA PRO A 6 12.76 0.25 2.34
C PRO A 6 11.54 0.69 1.52
N ASN A 7 11.38 0.18 0.29
CA ASN A 7 10.24 0.52 -0.56
C ASN A 7 8.95 -0.10 -0.04
N LEU A 8 8.98 -1.35 0.44
CA LEU A 8 7.80 -2.02 0.98
C LEU A 8 7.23 -1.29 2.22
N ILE A 9 8.09 -0.79 3.11
CA ILE A 9 7.66 -0.05 4.30
C ILE A 9 6.98 1.29 3.94
N ALA A 10 7.49 1.99 2.93
CA ALA A 10 6.85 3.21 2.43
C ALA A 10 5.44 2.91 1.88
N TRP A 11 5.31 1.89 1.02
CA TRP A 11 4.01 1.49 0.46
C TRP A 11 3.03 0.96 1.52
N MET A 12 3.51 0.27 2.57
CA MET A 12 2.65 -0.13 3.69
C MET A 12 2.08 1.07 4.44
N ALA A 13 2.83 2.17 4.58
CA ALA A 13 2.31 3.39 5.20
C ALA A 13 1.21 4.03 4.34
N GLU A 14 1.31 3.94 3.01
CA GLU A 14 0.26 4.41 2.08
C GLU A 14 -0.96 3.49 2.10
N TYR A 15 -0.75 2.17 2.18
CA TYR A 15 -1.82 1.20 2.37
C TYR A 15 -2.58 1.42 3.69
N GLN A 16 -1.87 1.73 4.77
CA GLN A 16 -2.50 2.08 6.05
C GLN A 16 -3.37 3.34 5.94
N LYS A 17 -2.93 4.36 5.18
CA LYS A 17 -3.76 5.54 4.89
C LYS A 17 -4.97 5.19 4.04
N TYR A 18 -4.82 4.28 3.07
CA TYR A 18 -5.96 3.77 2.31
C TYR A 18 -6.99 3.12 3.24
N LEU A 19 -6.57 2.29 4.19
CA LEU A 19 -7.48 1.70 5.18
C LEU A 19 -8.18 2.76 6.04
N ASP A 20 -7.44 3.77 6.51
CA ASP A 20 -8.00 4.89 7.28
C ASP A 20 -9.06 5.67 6.48
N LEU A 21 -8.80 5.93 5.18
CA LEU A 21 -9.78 6.55 4.29
C LEU A 21 -11.04 5.70 4.10
N ILE A 22 -10.90 4.38 4.01
CA ILE A 22 -12.03 3.45 3.97
C ILE A 22 -12.82 3.47 5.29
N GLU A 23 -12.14 3.51 6.44
CA GLU A 23 -12.78 3.64 7.75
C GLU A 23 -13.52 4.98 7.92
N MET A 24 -13.04 6.04 7.26
CA MET A 24 -13.66 7.36 7.24
C MET A 24 -14.78 7.52 6.18
N ASP A 25 -15.13 6.45 5.46
CA ASP A 25 -16.09 6.46 4.33
C ASP A 25 -15.66 7.39 3.17
N ALA A 26 -14.38 7.74 3.09
CA ALA A 26 -13.79 8.58 2.05
C ALA A 26 -13.46 7.74 0.79
N VAL A 27 -14.47 7.08 0.23
CA VAL A 27 -14.32 6.08 -0.84
C VAL A 27 -13.68 6.66 -2.11
N GLU A 28 -13.98 7.91 -2.44
CA GLU A 28 -13.39 8.59 -3.61
C GLU A 28 -11.88 8.84 -3.44
N GLU A 29 -11.46 9.30 -2.26
CA GLU A 29 -10.05 9.51 -1.93
C GLU A 29 -9.31 8.18 -1.80
N ALA A 30 -9.96 7.17 -1.20
CA ALA A 30 -9.42 5.82 -1.10
C ALA A 30 -9.21 5.19 -2.48
N ALA A 31 -10.14 5.35 -3.42
CA ALA A 31 -10.01 4.83 -4.78
C ALA A 31 -8.89 5.53 -5.57
N ALA A 32 -8.72 6.84 -5.37
CA ALA A 32 -7.61 7.59 -5.95
C ALA A 32 -6.27 7.11 -5.39
N LEU A 33 -6.16 6.97 -4.06
CA LEU A 33 -4.95 6.50 -3.39
C LEU A 33 -4.63 5.04 -3.74
N GLN A 34 -5.64 4.18 -3.88
CA GLN A 34 -5.47 2.80 -4.32
C GLN A 34 -4.83 2.73 -5.71
N ASN A 35 -5.28 3.56 -6.67
CA ASN A 35 -4.66 3.60 -8.00
C ASN A 35 -3.20 4.05 -7.92
N ASP A 36 -2.92 5.12 -7.17
CA ASP A 36 -1.56 5.66 -7.02
C ASP A 36 -0.60 4.62 -6.41
N ILE A 37 -1.05 3.93 -5.36
CA ILE A 37 -0.33 2.80 -4.76
C ILE A 37 -0.12 1.69 -5.79
N GLN A 38 -1.17 1.31 -6.52
CA GLN A 38 -1.11 0.20 -7.47
C GLN A 38 -0.12 0.47 -8.61
N GLU A 39 -0.12 1.69 -9.16
CA GLU A 39 0.87 2.13 -10.15
C GLU A 39 2.28 2.08 -9.54
N GLY A 40 2.45 2.67 -8.36
CA GLY A 40 3.74 2.72 -7.66
C GLY A 40 4.32 1.36 -7.29
N LEU A 41 3.47 0.39 -6.95
CA LEU A 41 3.85 -1.00 -6.73
C LEU A 41 4.42 -1.66 -7.98
N GLU A 42 3.82 -1.42 -9.15
CA GLU A 42 4.33 -1.94 -10.43
C GLU A 42 5.75 -1.43 -10.71
N TRP A 43 6.04 -0.16 -10.40
CA TRP A 43 7.38 0.43 -10.57
C TRP A 43 8.45 -0.24 -9.72
N VAL A 44 8.09 -0.71 -8.53
CA VAL A 44 9.03 -1.36 -7.60
C VAL A 44 8.99 -2.89 -7.67
N GLY A 45 8.17 -3.46 -8.56
CA GLY A 45 8.01 -4.90 -8.73
C GLY A 45 7.33 -5.59 -7.55
N LEU A 46 6.46 -4.87 -6.84
CA LEU A 46 5.62 -5.40 -5.77
C LEU A 46 4.18 -5.55 -6.25
N THR A 47 3.38 -6.31 -5.51
CA THR A 47 1.94 -6.43 -5.78
C THR A 47 1.12 -5.99 -4.57
N TRP A 48 -0.15 -5.70 -4.81
CA TRP A 48 -1.09 -5.38 -3.72
C TRP A 48 -1.15 -6.50 -2.68
N ALA A 49 -1.07 -7.76 -3.14
CA ALA A 49 -1.03 -8.93 -2.27
C ALA A 49 0.23 -8.95 -1.37
N ASP A 50 1.37 -8.42 -1.84
CA ASP A 50 2.56 -8.27 -1.00
C ASP A 50 2.32 -7.26 0.13
N LEU A 51 1.57 -6.18 -0.12
CA LEU A 51 1.18 -5.21 0.91
C LEU A 51 0.20 -5.83 1.91
N GLU A 52 -0.82 -6.53 1.45
CA GLU A 52 -1.78 -7.22 2.31
C GLU A 52 -1.09 -8.28 3.17
N PHE A 53 -0.17 -9.05 2.58
CA PHE A 53 0.62 -10.05 3.28
C PHE A 53 1.55 -9.41 4.32
N ALA A 54 2.27 -8.35 3.96
CA ALA A 54 3.17 -7.65 4.87
C ALA A 54 2.40 -6.95 6.01
N SER A 55 1.25 -6.34 5.71
CA SER A 55 0.34 -5.76 6.70
C SER A 55 -0.18 -6.82 7.67
N SER A 56 -0.58 -8.00 7.16
CA SER A 56 -1.02 -9.12 8.00
C SER A 56 0.08 -9.72 8.87
N GLN A 57 1.34 -9.66 8.43
CA GLN A 57 2.49 -10.11 9.23
C GLN A 57 2.93 -9.11 10.29
N GLN A 58 2.47 -7.85 10.21
CA GLN A 58 2.72 -6.81 11.21
C GLN A 58 1.65 -6.72 12.31
N ALA A 59 0.56 -7.49 12.19
CA ALA A 59 -0.56 -7.55 13.14
C ALA A 59 -0.33 -8.53 14.31
#